data_AF-A0A4Y8IFR6-F1
#
_entry.id   AF-A0A4Y8IFR6-F1
#
_cell.length_a   1.000
_cell.length_b   1.000
_cell.length_c   1.000
_cell.angle_alpha   90.00
_cell.angle_beta   90.00
_cell.angle_gamma   90.00
#
_symmetry.space_group_name_H-M   'P 1'
#
loop_
_entity.id
_entity.type
_entity.pdbx_description
1 polymer ?
#
loop_
_entity_poly.entity_id
_entity_poly.type
_entity_poly.pdbx_seq_one_letter_code
_entity_poly.pdbx_strand_id
1 'polypeptide(L)'
;MTIKGEFEISMIPQEDGDLEGTGKGQMLSVRTSVEGSAGYVVIEHVTGTLSGRSGSFTLQHSGIMNRGESKLTISVVPDSGTDELSGLSGDMNIIITEGKHYYEFTYTLDSNSND
;
A
#
# COMPACT_ATOMS: atom_id res chain seq x y z
N MET A 1 -12.09 4.41 20.60
CA MET A 1 -11.67 5.73 20.11
C MET A 1 -11.54 5.64 18.59
N THR A 2 -12.14 6.58 17.85
CA THR A 2 -12.02 6.66 16.39
C THR A 2 -11.00 7.72 16.03
N ILE A 3 -10.11 7.41 15.09
CA ILE A 3 -9.07 8.33 14.61
C ILE A 3 -9.24 8.46 13.10
N LYS A 4 -9.25 9.71 12.63
CA LYS A 4 -9.10 10.05 11.21
C LYS A 4 -7.78 10.78 11.07
N GLY A 5 -7.03 10.47 10.01
CA GLY A 5 -5.75 11.11 9.76
C GLY A 5 -5.42 11.13 8.29
N GLU A 6 -4.66 12.14 7.89
CA GLU A 6 -4.00 12.20 6.60
C GLU A 6 -2.53 11.90 6.80
N PHE A 7 -1.88 11.33 5.80
CA PHE A 7 -0.46 11.07 5.83
C PHE A 7 0.18 11.31 4.46
N GLU A 8 1.48 11.54 4.50
CA GLU A 8 2.38 11.55 3.36
C GLU A 8 3.62 10.74 3.75
N ILE A 9 4.01 9.80 2.90
CA ILE A 9 5.16 8.93 3.12
C ILE A 9 6.04 8.92 1.87
N SER A 10 7.35 9.07 2.05
CA SER A 10 8.31 8.86 0.97
C SER A 10 8.70 7.39 0.93
N MET A 11 8.68 6.82 -0.27
CA MET A 11 9.07 5.44 -0.56
C MET A 11 10.42 5.48 -1.28
N ILE A 12 11.40 4.84 -0.66
CA ILE A 12 12.71 4.62 -1.27
C ILE A 12 12.84 3.13 -1.59
N PRO A 13 13.43 2.78 -2.75
CA PRO A 13 13.65 1.40 -3.10
C PRO A 13 14.63 0.78 -2.09
N GLN A 14 14.33 -0.45 -1.68
CA GLN A 14 15.25 -1.25 -0.89
C GLN A 14 16.32 -1.85 -1.80
N GLU A 15 17.34 -2.51 -1.22
CA GLU A 15 18.24 -3.34 -2.03
C GLU A 15 17.40 -4.36 -2.82
N ASP A 16 17.54 -4.37 -4.14
CA ASP A 16 16.72 -5.12 -5.11
C ASP A 16 15.22 -4.77 -5.17
N GLY A 17 14.81 -3.64 -4.59
CA GLY A 17 13.44 -3.13 -4.65
C GLY A 17 13.16 -2.27 -5.88
N ASP A 18 11.93 -2.32 -6.38
CA ASP A 18 11.53 -1.70 -7.64
C ASP A 18 10.77 -0.37 -7.52
N LEU A 19 10.24 -0.07 -6.34
CA LEU A 19 9.33 1.07 -6.12
C LEU A 19 10.05 2.25 -5.47
N GLU A 20 10.01 3.39 -6.15
CA GLU A 20 10.45 4.69 -5.63
C GLU A 20 9.30 5.69 -5.81
N GLY A 21 9.02 6.54 -4.82
CA GLY A 21 7.96 7.55 -4.97
C GLY A 21 7.47 8.15 -3.67
N THR A 22 6.25 8.70 -3.73
CA THR A 22 5.56 9.27 -2.57
C THR A 22 4.13 8.74 -2.52
N GLY A 23 3.72 8.29 -1.35
CA GLY A 23 2.34 7.92 -1.04
C GLY A 23 1.65 9.02 -0.23
N LYS A 24 0.43 9.39 -0.61
CA LYS A 24 -0.43 10.30 0.17
C LYS A 24 -1.78 9.67 0.36
N GLY A 25 -2.33 9.72 1.57
CA GLY A 25 -3.58 9.03 1.83
C GLY A 25 -4.32 9.49 3.05
N GLN A 26 -5.49 8.89 3.23
CA GLN A 26 -6.33 9.09 4.40
C GLN A 26 -6.61 7.75 5.08
N MET A 27 -6.58 7.77 6.40
CA MET A 27 -6.85 6.63 7.26
C MET A 27 -8.09 6.88 8.12
N LEU A 28 -8.92 5.85 8.24
CA LEU A 28 -9.94 5.75 9.29
C LEU A 28 -9.60 4.54 10.15
N SER A 29 -9.55 4.73 11.46
CA SER A 29 -9.31 3.62 12.39
C SER A 29 -10.18 3.71 13.63
N VAL A 30 -10.42 2.56 14.24
CA VAL A 30 -11.11 2.43 15.52
C VAL A 30 -10.38 1.41 16.39
N ARG A 31 -10.16 1.79 17.65
CA ARG A 31 -9.78 0.86 18.72
C ARG A 31 -10.99 0.58 19.59
N THR A 32 -11.22 -0.71 19.87
CA THR A 32 -12.28 -1.15 20.79
C THR A 32 -11.83 -1.00 22.24
N SER A 33 -12.71 -1.33 23.19
CA SER A 33 -12.35 -1.45 24.61
C SER A 33 -11.52 -2.69 24.93
N VAL A 34 -11.47 -3.67 24.02
CA VAL A 34 -10.68 -4.90 24.20
C VAL A 34 -9.27 -4.65 23.69
N GLU A 35 -8.30 -4.91 24.55
CA GLU A 35 -6.88 -4.79 24.21
C GLU A 35 -6.53 -5.65 22.98
N GLY A 36 -5.67 -5.10 22.12
CA GLY A 36 -5.29 -5.76 20.87
C GLY A 36 -6.40 -5.89 19.83
N SER A 37 -7.58 -5.30 20.04
CA SER A 37 -8.71 -5.36 19.09
C SER A 37 -9.02 -4.01 18.46
N ALA A 38 -8.91 -3.94 17.14
CA ALA A 38 -9.00 -2.72 16.35
C ALA A 38 -9.36 -3.02 14.88
N GLY A 39 -9.74 -1.99 14.15
CA GLY A 39 -9.89 -2.05 12.69
C GLY A 39 -9.44 -0.74 12.06
N TYR A 40 -8.94 -0.80 10.84
CA TYR A 40 -8.61 0.37 10.06
C TYR A 40 -8.77 0.14 8.55
N VAL A 41 -8.99 1.23 7.83
CA VAL A 41 -8.98 1.29 6.37
C VAL A 41 -8.18 2.51 5.90
N VAL A 42 -7.51 2.37 4.77
CA VAL A 42 -6.74 3.43 4.11
C VAL A 42 -7.01 3.41 2.62
N ILE A 43 -7.10 4.59 2.03
CA ILE A 43 -6.88 4.80 0.59
C ILE A 43 -5.63 5.67 0.45
N GLU A 44 -4.66 5.16 -0.29
CA GLU A 44 -3.35 5.78 -0.52
C GLU A 44 -3.10 5.95 -2.02
N HIS A 45 -2.76 7.15 -2.45
CA HIS A 45 -2.35 7.44 -3.81
C HIS A 45 -0.83 7.52 -3.87
N VAL A 46 -0.23 6.66 -4.68
CA VAL A 46 1.21 6.54 -4.88
C VAL A 46 1.58 7.18 -6.21
N THR A 47 2.57 8.05 -6.22
CA THR A 47 3.15 8.64 -7.43
C THR A 47 4.65 8.37 -7.44
N GLY A 48 5.18 7.84 -8.54
CA GLY A 48 6.59 7.49 -8.61
C GLY A 48 6.96 6.60 -9.79
N THR A 49 7.98 5.78 -9.57
CA THR A 49 8.50 4.80 -10.54
C THR A 49 8.42 3.39 -9.97
N LEU A 50 8.00 2.43 -10.80
CA LEU A 50 7.99 1.01 -10.48
C LEU A 50 8.75 0.26 -11.58
N SER A 51 9.86 -0.39 -11.21
CA SER A 51 10.79 -1.02 -12.17
C SER A 51 11.16 -0.10 -13.34
N GLY A 52 11.39 1.18 -13.03
CA GLY A 52 11.73 2.21 -14.01
C GLY A 52 10.56 2.80 -14.81
N ARG A 53 9.32 2.29 -14.66
CA ARG A 53 8.12 2.83 -15.33
C ARG A 53 7.48 3.91 -14.46
N SER A 54 7.22 5.09 -15.03
CA SER A 54 6.67 6.23 -14.31
C SER A 54 5.15 6.27 -14.36
N GLY A 55 4.53 6.64 -13.24
CA GLY A 55 3.09 6.86 -13.20
C GLY A 55 2.58 7.04 -11.78
N SER A 56 1.29 6.76 -11.61
CA SER A 56 0.64 6.72 -10.30
C SER A 56 -0.31 5.54 -10.21
N PHE A 57 -0.67 5.16 -8.99
CA PHE A 57 -1.69 4.15 -8.71
C PHE A 57 -2.26 4.36 -7.31
N THR A 58 -3.33 3.64 -6.98
CA THR A 58 -3.95 3.72 -5.65
C THR A 58 -3.89 2.37 -4.94
N LEU A 59 -3.47 2.37 -3.68
CA LEU A 59 -3.54 1.23 -2.77
C LEU A 59 -4.75 1.39 -1.83
N GLN A 60 -5.46 0.28 -1.59
CA GLN A 60 -6.47 0.17 -0.54
C GLN A 60 -5.96 -0.76 0.56
N HIS A 61 -5.98 -0.29 1.80
CA HIS A 61 -5.61 -1.10 2.97
C HIS A 61 -6.86 -1.46 3.76
N SER A 62 -6.96 -2.71 4.20
CA SER A 62 -7.97 -3.18 5.13
C SER A 62 -7.31 -4.01 6.22
N GLY A 63 -7.26 -3.47 7.43
CA GLY A 63 -6.66 -4.13 8.58
C GLY A 63 -7.68 -4.43 9.67
N ILE A 64 -7.62 -5.64 10.20
CA ILE A 64 -8.39 -6.06 11.38
C ILE A 64 -7.45 -6.69 12.41
N MET A 65 -7.67 -6.35 13.67
CA MET A 65 -6.96 -6.92 14.81
C MET A 65 -7.98 -7.56 15.73
N ASN A 66 -7.78 -8.84 16.03
CA ASN A 66 -8.58 -9.63 16.95
C ASN A 66 -7.70 -10.08 18.11
N ARG A 67 -7.74 -9.33 19.23
CA ARG A 67 -7.04 -9.70 20.48
C ARG A 67 -5.55 -10.01 20.27
N GLY A 68 -4.87 -9.20 19.48
CA GLY A 68 -3.45 -9.35 19.18
C GLY A 68 -3.15 -10.13 17.89
N GLU A 69 -4.09 -10.88 17.34
CA GLU A 69 -3.96 -11.45 16.00
C GLU A 69 -4.31 -10.41 14.95
N SER A 70 -3.42 -10.15 13.99
CA SER A 70 -3.64 -9.16 12.95
C SER A 70 -3.80 -9.81 11.58
N LYS A 71 -4.71 -9.27 10.78
CA LYS A 71 -4.84 -9.56 9.35
C LYS A 71 -4.88 -8.24 8.60
N LEU A 72 -4.04 -8.14 7.58
CA LEU A 72 -3.93 -6.99 6.71
C LEU A 72 -4.01 -7.45 5.26
N THR A 73 -4.78 -6.72 4.47
CA THR A 73 -4.78 -6.83 3.01
C THR A 73 -4.50 -5.44 2.46
N ILE A 74 -3.52 -5.33 1.57
CA ILE A 74 -3.23 -4.12 0.81
C ILE A 74 -3.22 -4.51 -0.66
N SER A 75 -4.07 -3.87 -1.46
CA SER A 75 -4.24 -4.21 -2.87
C SER A 75 -4.26 -2.95 -3.72
N VAL A 76 -3.75 -3.05 -4.94
CA VAL A 76 -3.94 -2.02 -5.97
C VAL A 76 -5.43 -1.94 -6.29
N VAL A 77 -5.99 -0.74 -6.24
CA VAL A 77 -7.37 -0.50 -6.69
C VAL A 77 -7.39 -0.73 -8.21
N PRO A 78 -8.28 -1.60 -8.72
CA PRO A 78 -8.36 -1.88 -10.15
C PRO A 78 -8.46 -0.60 -10.99
N ASP A 79 -7.76 -0.58 -12.12
CA ASP A 79 -7.73 0.52 -13.09
C ASP A 79 -7.27 1.88 -12.53
N SER A 80 -6.64 1.90 -11.35
CA SER A 80 -6.11 3.14 -10.75
C SER A 80 -4.74 3.54 -11.31
N GLY A 81 -4.06 2.64 -12.00
CA GLY A 81 -2.77 2.89 -12.63
C GLY A 81 -2.87 3.94 -13.74
N THR A 82 -1.92 4.88 -13.77
CA THR A 82 -1.82 5.93 -14.81
C THR A 82 -0.53 5.80 -15.61
N ASP A 83 -0.50 6.43 -16.79
CA ASP A 83 0.70 6.54 -17.62
C ASP A 83 1.32 5.16 -17.90
N GLU A 84 2.61 4.98 -17.63
CA GLU A 84 3.29 3.71 -17.81
C GLU A 84 2.90 2.68 -16.75
N LEU A 85 2.09 3.01 -15.75
CA LEU A 85 1.54 2.06 -14.78
C LEU A 85 0.07 1.71 -15.06
N SER A 86 -0.48 2.13 -16.20
CA SER A 86 -1.82 1.71 -16.64
C SER A 86 -1.90 0.19 -16.74
N GLY A 87 -2.97 -0.41 -16.19
CA GLY A 87 -3.15 -1.86 -16.12
C GLY A 87 -2.43 -2.55 -14.95
N LEU A 88 -1.82 -1.79 -14.03
CA LEU A 88 -1.23 -2.35 -12.81
C LEU A 88 -2.30 -3.05 -11.95
N SER A 89 -1.99 -4.27 -11.53
CA SER A 89 -2.71 -4.96 -10.46
C SER A 89 -1.73 -5.68 -9.53
N GLY A 90 -2.10 -5.87 -8.28
CA GLY A 90 -1.22 -6.55 -7.33
C GLY A 90 -1.61 -6.32 -5.88
N ASP A 91 -0.82 -6.93 -5.01
CA ASP A 91 -0.97 -6.88 -3.57
C ASP A 91 0.37 -6.52 -2.91
N MET A 92 0.30 -5.73 -1.85
CA MET A 92 1.46 -5.36 -1.05
C MET A 92 1.41 -6.03 0.32
N ASN A 93 2.53 -6.56 0.75
CA ASN A 93 2.72 -7.08 2.10
C ASN A 93 3.67 -6.17 2.87
N ILE A 94 3.34 -5.91 4.13
CA ILE A 94 4.24 -5.19 5.04
C ILE A 94 4.81 -6.20 6.03
N ILE A 95 6.12 -6.37 6.00
CA ILE A 95 6.85 -7.19 6.96
C ILE A 95 7.48 -6.24 7.98
N ILE A 96 7.19 -6.47 9.27
CA ILE A 96 7.76 -5.68 10.36
C ILE A 96 8.77 -6.55 11.09
N THR A 97 10.05 -6.25 10.93
CA THR A 97 11.16 -6.98 11.55
C THR A 97 12.06 -5.99 12.29
N GLU A 98 12.31 -6.24 13.57
CA GLU A 98 13.16 -5.37 14.43
C GLU A 98 12.73 -3.89 14.43
N GLY A 99 11.42 -3.63 14.29
CA GLY A 99 10.87 -2.28 14.25
C GLY A 99 11.04 -1.54 12.91
N LYS A 100 11.60 -2.20 11.89
CA LYS A 100 11.68 -1.68 10.51
C LYS A 100 10.53 -2.23 9.67
N HIS A 101 10.00 -1.36 8.81
CA HIS A 101 8.96 -1.72 7.85
C HIS A 101 9.61 -2.10 6.51
N TYR A 102 9.31 -3.30 6.04
CA TYR A 102 9.67 -3.83 4.74
C TYR A 102 8.42 -3.98 3.90
N TYR A 103 8.50 -3.62 2.62
CA TYR A 103 7.37 -3.67 1.70
C TYR A 103 7.69 -4.66 0.58
N GLU A 104 6.90 -5.72 0.48
CA GLU A 104 6.96 -6.66 -0.64
C GLU A 104 5.77 -6.38 -1.54
N PHE A 105 6.03 -6.07 -2.81
CA PHE A 105 4.98 -5.78 -3.78
C PHE A 105 4.93 -6.88 -4.83
N THR A 106 3.88 -7.70 -4.79
CA THR A 106 3.60 -8.69 -5.84
C THR A 106 2.64 -8.07 -6.83
N TYR A 107 3.07 -7.88 -8.07
CA TYR A 107 2.26 -7.19 -9.05
C TYR A 107 2.38 -7.81 -10.44
N THR A 108 1.37 -7.54 -11.25
CA THR A 108 1.37 -7.73 -12.69
C THR A 108 1.15 -6.39 -13.34
N LEU A 109 1.91 -6.12 -14.39
CA LEU A 109 1.75 -4.92 -15.18
C LEU A 109 1.86 -5.34 -16.63
N ASP A 110 0.77 -5.17 -17.36
CA ASP A 110 0.75 -5.57 -18.76
C ASP A 110 1.86 -4.83 -19.49
N SER A 111 2.67 -5.62 -20.19
CA SER A 111 3.60 -5.08 -21.17
C SER A 111 2.71 -4.65 -22.33
N ASN A 112 2.55 -3.34 -22.55
CA ASN A 112 1.95 -2.86 -23.79
C ASN A 112 2.86 -3.31 -24.94
N SER A 113 2.60 -4.51 -25.46
CA SER A 113 3.20 -5.04 -26.68
C SER A 113 2.47 -4.39 -27.85
N ASN A 114 2.92 -3.18 -28.20
CA ASN A 114 2.74 -2.70 -29.55
C ASN A 114 3.89 -3.30 -30.38
N ASP A 115 3.65 -4.50 -30.93
CA ASP A 115 4.32 -4.98 -32.15
C ASP A 115 3.56 -4.41 -33.37
#